data_AF-A0A6I2V0Y1-F1
#
_entry.id   AF-A0A6I2V0Y1-F1
#
_cell.length_a   1.000
_cell.length_b   1.000
_cell.length_c   1.000
_cell.angle_alpha   90.00
_cell.angle_beta   90.00
_cell.angle_gamma   90.00
#
_symmetry.space_group_name_H-M   'P 1'
#
loop_
_entity.id
_entity.type
_entity.pdbx_description
1 polymer ?
#
loop_
_entity_poly.entity_id
_entity_poly.type
_entity_poly.pdbx_seq_one_letter_code
_entity_poly.pdbx_strand_id
1 'polypeptide(L)'
;MEIEVVSLNDKRNQWKGKLTALALSGILAAGAVWAPAQRAQAVDVWGAAAQALGVFGAYKSALSSILSMGNNVSAQIQSRRQDLKENGEDPNRHDRQVVDRVMTQLTEQGEYALKVNSLPFVWSVNNSREFNASCYPTNYVSINRALVRGLNLDPDELAAVLAHEMTHGIEQHSAHNYAKAVAQYYGMAFLNMDAGLMDWNKLNGLASYSIAKNVTLPTEYDADEGGFYIMASAGFNPGGGAAAMARMAHYLTYETQNVLEYQDPDPKNKNQENYNDHPDTDLREQKLARMMSDYGCGHVTVRDRRDIYIDGQKLLSADWTDDTYDNTWENAYYVAGAIAKAFHDYDSPDGWAFRSDGRGGMTCLPETRVNQTLQYFLAADHAGARLRDLVVQAYAGEEKSGARKKMKQAEAARRKNIQKVKEEVLGADPRDVKNMRGNADAYSDYGMGDKAMFLMNRVFAARHPENEAENYAIRGRAKAVQGDFQAALADSDQSIRLDPKNVYNFLNRADVYRMAGDREAALRDLDQAKKVDGSNLYSWLMSAQICDEMADHANALTNYREFYRLQPKAFRQIPEEYLKDISEKDCQTLRKEKADARKKLEKQIRDEKKAADKKAAEKKKASR
;
A
#
# COMPACT_ATOMS: atom_id res chain seq x y z
N MET A 1 -32.80 -17.44 54.10
CA MET A 1 -32.21 -18.72 54.51
C MET A 1 -30.83 -18.86 53.88
N GLU A 2 -29.75 -18.32 54.44
CA GLU A 2 -29.48 -18.04 55.87
C GLU A 2 -29.49 -19.33 56.73
N ILE A 3 -28.59 -19.54 57.71
CA ILE A 3 -27.57 -18.61 58.25
C ILE A 3 -26.36 -19.37 58.83
N GLU A 4 -25.17 -18.78 58.65
CA GLU A 4 -23.97 -18.71 59.53
C GLU A 4 -23.42 -19.93 60.35
N VAL A 5 -22.09 -20.19 60.28
CA VAL A 5 -20.98 -19.87 61.25
C VAL A 5 -20.86 -20.89 62.40
N VAL A 6 -19.67 -21.43 62.71
CA VAL A 6 -18.71 -21.06 63.78
C VAL A 6 -17.44 -21.91 63.52
N SER A 7 -16.21 -21.41 63.28
CA SER A 7 -15.21 -20.75 64.19
C SER A 7 -14.73 -21.67 65.34
N LEU A 8 -13.48 -21.72 65.84
CA LEU A 8 -12.26 -20.90 65.72
C LEU A 8 -11.02 -21.72 66.22
N ASN A 9 -9.80 -21.39 65.72
CA ASN A 9 -8.46 -21.76 66.29
C ASN A 9 -8.10 -23.27 66.34
N ASP A 10 -6.84 -23.74 66.34
CA ASP A 10 -5.48 -23.17 66.52
C ASP A 10 -4.42 -24.20 65.97
N LYS A 11 -3.07 -24.05 65.86
CA LYS A 11 -2.07 -22.99 66.07
C LYS A 11 -0.75 -23.33 65.32
N ARG A 12 -0.07 -22.38 64.66
CA ARG A 12 1.34 -22.44 64.10
C ARG A 12 1.64 -23.58 63.09
N ASN A 13 2.08 -23.31 61.85
CA ASN A 13 3.39 -22.73 61.47
C ASN A 13 3.32 -22.29 59.98
N GLN A 14 3.59 -21.03 59.62
CA GLN A 14 4.89 -20.45 59.20
C GLN A 14 5.01 -20.17 57.68
N TRP A 15 5.44 -18.94 57.38
CA TRP A 15 5.94 -18.41 56.10
C TRP A 15 4.98 -18.20 54.91
N LYS A 16 5.38 -17.28 54.02
CA LYS A 16 4.55 -16.64 52.99
C LYS A 16 4.97 -17.06 51.59
N GLY A 17 4.01 -17.30 50.72
CA GLY A 17 4.20 -17.36 49.26
C GLY A 17 3.02 -16.74 48.53
N LYS A 18 3.28 -15.87 47.55
CA LYS A 18 2.27 -15.31 46.64
C LYS A 18 2.91 -15.09 45.27
N LEU A 19 2.35 -15.77 44.26
CA LEU A 19 2.38 -15.39 42.83
C LEU A 19 3.79 -15.36 42.17
N THR A 20 3.98 -15.61 40.87
CA THR A 20 3.05 -15.96 39.77
C THR A 20 3.56 -17.19 39.02
N ALA A 21 2.66 -17.94 38.36
CA ALA A 21 3.05 -18.94 37.36
C ALA A 21 2.61 -18.51 35.96
N LEU A 22 3.53 -18.53 35.01
CA LEU A 22 3.29 -18.62 33.56
C LEU A 22 4.36 -19.57 33.03
N ALA A 23 3.95 -20.65 32.37
CA ALA A 23 4.83 -21.76 32.03
C ALA A 23 5.50 -21.59 30.65
N LEU A 24 6.71 -22.13 30.50
CA LEU A 24 7.38 -22.28 29.22
C LEU A 24 6.85 -23.50 28.47
N SER A 25 6.68 -23.36 27.15
CA SER A 25 6.73 -24.46 26.18
C SER A 25 7.06 -23.90 24.78
N GLY A 26 7.79 -24.64 23.94
CA GLY A 26 7.91 -24.29 22.51
C GLY A 26 9.27 -24.28 21.81
N ILE A 27 10.38 -24.81 22.38
CA ILE A 27 11.62 -25.05 21.60
C ILE A 27 12.23 -26.41 21.95
N LEU A 28 12.31 -27.31 20.96
CA LEU A 28 13.35 -28.34 20.80
C LEU A 28 13.22 -29.07 19.45
N ALA A 29 14.31 -29.72 19.02
CA ALA A 29 14.54 -30.41 17.73
C ALA A 29 14.88 -29.49 16.52
N ALA A 30 15.91 -29.76 15.71
CA ALA A 30 17.01 -30.73 15.88
C ALA A 30 18.27 -30.29 15.09
N GLY A 31 19.45 -30.81 15.48
CA GLY A 31 20.71 -30.57 14.75
C GLY A 31 21.95 -30.89 15.57
N ALA A 32 22.38 -32.16 15.58
CA ALA A 32 23.54 -32.60 16.35
C ALA A 32 24.37 -33.68 15.63
N VAL A 33 25.50 -33.28 15.03
CA VAL A 33 26.57 -34.19 14.59
C VAL A 33 27.94 -33.66 15.05
N TRP A 34 28.33 -34.08 16.25
CA TRP A 34 29.71 -34.34 16.70
C TRP A 34 30.85 -33.43 16.22
N ALA A 35 31.18 -32.45 17.07
CA ALA A 35 32.54 -31.94 17.28
C ALA A 35 32.80 -31.91 18.81
N PRO A 36 34.06 -32.01 19.31
CA PRO A 36 34.32 -32.21 20.73
C PRO A 36 33.84 -31.02 21.59
N ALA A 37 33.23 -31.34 22.73
CA ALA A 37 32.56 -30.37 23.59
C ALA A 37 33.51 -29.29 24.15
N GLN A 38 33.42 -28.07 23.60
CA GLN A 38 33.77 -26.88 24.36
C GLN A 38 32.88 -26.82 25.60
N ARG A 39 33.44 -26.40 26.75
CA ARG A 39 32.67 -26.27 28.00
C ARG A 39 31.49 -25.33 27.76
N ALA A 40 30.28 -25.83 27.95
CA ALA A 40 29.09 -25.00 27.95
C ALA A 40 29.26 -23.90 29.00
N GLN A 41 29.46 -22.67 28.56
CA GLN A 41 29.24 -21.51 29.41
C GLN A 41 27.77 -21.54 29.82
N ALA A 42 27.49 -21.40 31.10
CA ALA A 42 26.12 -21.17 31.53
C ALA A 42 25.65 -19.88 30.85
N VAL A 43 24.65 -19.99 29.98
CA VAL A 43 23.98 -18.82 29.41
C VAL A 43 23.38 -18.09 30.59
N ASP A 44 23.96 -16.96 30.96
CA ASP A 44 23.45 -16.14 32.05
C ASP A 44 22.02 -15.73 31.68
N VAL A 45 21.06 -16.22 32.46
CA VAL A 45 19.64 -15.98 32.21
C VAL A 45 19.33 -14.49 32.33
N TRP A 46 20.09 -13.75 33.14
CA TRP A 46 19.96 -12.29 33.24
C TRP A 46 20.57 -11.58 32.03
N GLY A 47 21.75 -11.98 31.57
CA GLY A 47 22.35 -11.50 30.32
C GLY A 47 21.48 -11.80 29.08
N ALA A 48 20.92 -13.00 28.98
CA ALA A 48 20.00 -13.38 27.91
C ALA A 48 18.67 -12.63 27.99
N ALA A 49 18.10 -12.45 29.19
CA ALA A 49 16.91 -11.61 29.39
C ALA A 49 17.19 -10.13 29.07
N ALA A 50 18.36 -9.60 29.44
CA ALA A 50 18.77 -8.24 29.12
C ALA A 50 18.99 -8.04 27.61
N GLN A 51 19.57 -9.03 26.91
CA GLN A 51 19.66 -9.02 25.45
C GLN A 51 18.27 -9.08 24.81
N ALA A 52 17.38 -9.96 25.26
CA ALA A 52 16.01 -10.06 24.75
C ALA A 52 15.20 -8.76 24.98
N LEU A 53 15.33 -8.15 26.17
CA LEU A 53 14.72 -6.85 26.48
C LEU A 53 15.34 -5.71 25.65
N GLY A 54 16.66 -5.76 25.40
CA GLY A 54 17.36 -4.82 24.52
C GLY A 54 16.88 -4.90 23.07
N VAL A 55 16.74 -6.11 22.52
CA VAL A 55 16.18 -6.36 21.18
C VAL A 55 14.72 -5.94 21.10
N PHE A 56 13.91 -6.22 22.13
CA PHE A 56 12.51 -5.79 22.21
C PHE A 56 12.36 -4.27 22.31
N GLY A 57 13.25 -3.59 23.04
CA GLY A 57 13.33 -2.12 23.10
C GLY A 57 13.74 -1.52 21.76
N ALA A 58 14.78 -2.08 21.12
CA ALA A 58 15.21 -1.68 19.78
C ALA A 58 14.09 -1.88 18.74
N TYR A 59 13.37 -3.00 18.79
CA TYR A 59 12.21 -3.28 17.95
C TYR A 59 11.10 -2.24 18.13
N LYS A 60 10.70 -1.94 19.37
CA LYS A 60 9.68 -0.91 19.63
C LYS A 60 10.10 0.48 19.12
N SER A 61 11.36 0.85 19.31
CA SER A 61 11.87 2.15 18.83
C SER A 61 11.96 2.19 17.30
N ALA A 62 12.44 1.12 16.66
CA ALA A 62 12.51 1.00 15.22
C ALA A 62 11.11 1.04 14.59
N LEU A 63 10.15 0.30 15.15
CA LEU A 63 8.76 0.32 14.71
C LEU A 63 8.14 1.72 14.84
N SER A 64 8.39 2.43 15.95
CA SER A 64 7.92 3.81 16.12
C SER A 64 8.51 4.75 15.04
N SER A 65 9.81 4.67 14.77
CA SER A 65 10.46 5.45 13.70
C SER A 65 9.92 5.09 12.31
N ILE A 66 9.77 3.80 12.00
CA ILE A 66 9.30 3.32 10.69
C ILE A 66 7.82 3.69 10.48
N LEU A 67 6.96 3.62 11.50
CA LEU A 67 5.57 4.08 11.41
C LEU A 67 5.46 5.60 11.29
N SER A 68 6.30 6.36 12.01
CA SER A 68 6.35 7.83 11.87
C SER A 68 6.84 8.27 10.49
N MET A 69 7.66 7.46 9.84
CA MET A 69 8.18 7.66 8.49
C MET A 69 7.21 7.13 7.42
N GLY A 70 6.44 6.09 7.74
CA GLY A 70 5.31 5.62 6.95
C GLY A 70 4.21 6.67 6.83
N ASN A 71 3.99 7.43 7.91
CA ASN A 71 3.09 8.59 7.95
C ASN A 71 3.76 9.90 7.49
N ASN A 72 4.66 9.86 6.50
CA ASN A 72 5.35 11.05 5.99
C ASN A 72 5.36 11.08 4.45
N VAL A 73 4.72 12.09 3.85
CA VAL A 73 4.59 12.18 2.38
C VAL A 73 5.94 12.34 1.69
N SER A 74 6.85 13.16 2.23
CA SER A 74 8.20 13.33 1.66
C SER A 74 8.98 12.01 1.63
N ALA A 75 8.81 11.16 2.65
CA ALA A 75 9.38 9.81 2.68
C ALA A 75 8.73 8.88 1.65
N GLN A 76 7.40 8.88 1.50
CA GLN A 76 6.68 8.11 0.47
C GLN A 76 7.15 8.48 -0.95
N ILE A 77 7.25 9.78 -1.23
CA ILE A 77 7.74 10.31 -2.51
C ILE A 77 9.23 10.01 -2.71
N GLN A 78 10.04 9.97 -1.64
CA GLN A 78 11.44 9.54 -1.70
C GLN A 78 11.57 8.04 -1.99
N SER A 79 10.75 7.16 -1.37
CA SER A 79 10.73 5.72 -1.68
C SER A 79 10.47 5.49 -3.18
N ARG A 80 9.42 6.12 -3.72
CA ARG A 80 9.07 6.04 -5.15
C ARG A 80 10.18 6.57 -6.06
N ARG A 81 10.80 7.70 -5.70
CA ARG A 81 11.90 8.30 -6.48
C ARG A 81 13.18 7.48 -6.44
N GLN A 82 13.46 6.78 -5.34
CA GLN A 82 14.59 5.87 -5.24
C GLN A 82 14.37 4.63 -6.11
N ASP A 83 13.25 3.94 -5.91
CA ASP A 83 12.86 2.75 -6.67
C ASP A 83 12.87 2.99 -8.20
N LEU A 84 12.19 4.04 -8.67
CA LEU A 84 12.17 4.42 -10.09
C LEU A 84 13.52 4.86 -10.66
N LYS A 85 14.48 5.30 -9.82
CA LYS A 85 15.84 5.63 -10.26
C LYS A 85 16.68 4.36 -10.46
N GLU A 86 16.41 3.31 -9.69
CA GLU A 86 17.25 2.11 -9.62
C GLU A 86 16.74 1.00 -10.55
N ASN A 87 15.43 0.79 -10.56
CA ASN A 87 14.76 -0.17 -11.45
C ASN A 87 14.33 0.44 -12.80
N GLY A 88 14.09 1.76 -12.83
CA GLY A 88 13.50 2.47 -13.97
C GLY A 88 11.98 2.31 -14.05
N GLU A 89 11.26 3.29 -14.60
CA GLU A 89 9.85 3.13 -14.97
C GLU A 89 9.74 2.20 -16.20
N ASP A 90 8.73 1.32 -16.26
CA ASP A 90 8.53 0.50 -17.47
C ASP A 90 8.16 1.38 -18.67
N PRO A 91 8.92 1.30 -19.79
CA PRO A 91 8.63 2.11 -20.97
C PRO A 91 7.28 1.78 -21.63
N ASN A 92 6.66 0.62 -21.39
CA ASN A 92 5.33 0.38 -21.94
C ASN A 92 4.30 1.28 -21.25
N ARG A 93 3.43 1.90 -22.04
CA ARG A 93 2.29 2.67 -21.54
C ARG A 93 1.13 1.74 -21.20
N HIS A 94 0.97 0.62 -21.92
CA HIS A 94 -0.17 -0.27 -21.76
C HIS A 94 -0.14 -0.97 -20.40
N ASP A 95 0.97 -1.61 -20.03
CA ASP A 95 1.20 -2.27 -18.73
C ASP A 95 0.88 -1.33 -17.56
N ARG A 96 1.41 -0.10 -17.60
CA ARG A 96 1.10 0.95 -16.62
C ARG A 96 -0.37 1.27 -16.59
N GLN A 97 -1.01 1.50 -17.74
CA GLN A 97 -2.45 1.79 -17.80
C GLN A 97 -3.33 0.64 -17.32
N VAL A 98 -2.90 -0.62 -17.41
CA VAL A 98 -3.61 -1.77 -16.80
C VAL A 98 -3.50 -1.68 -15.28
N VAL A 99 -2.29 -1.56 -14.75
CA VAL A 99 -2.05 -1.43 -13.30
C VAL A 99 -2.72 -0.20 -12.70
N ASP A 100 -2.66 0.95 -13.38
CA ASP A 100 -3.32 2.19 -12.94
C ASP A 100 -4.84 2.00 -12.83
N ARG A 101 -5.48 1.32 -13.79
CA ARG A 101 -6.93 1.01 -13.67
C ARG A 101 -7.22 0.08 -12.50
N VAL A 102 -6.41 -0.97 -12.32
CA VAL A 102 -6.59 -1.93 -11.22
C VAL A 102 -6.41 -1.25 -9.87
N MET A 103 -5.31 -0.53 -9.65
CA MET A 103 -5.03 0.20 -8.41
C MET A 103 -6.08 1.28 -8.10
N THR A 104 -6.54 2.03 -9.12
CA THR A 104 -7.63 3.01 -8.93
C THR A 104 -8.92 2.31 -8.51
N GLN A 105 -9.34 1.24 -9.20
CA GLN A 105 -10.56 0.52 -8.83
C GLN A 105 -10.45 -0.11 -7.42
N LEU A 106 -9.31 -0.70 -7.05
CA LEU A 106 -9.06 -1.22 -5.70
C LEU A 106 -9.11 -0.12 -4.63
N THR A 107 -8.52 1.05 -4.89
CA THR A 107 -8.42 2.14 -3.90
C THR A 107 -9.66 3.03 -3.79
N GLU A 108 -10.49 3.09 -4.83
CA GLU A 108 -11.76 3.85 -4.83
C GLU A 108 -12.98 3.00 -4.44
N GLN A 109 -12.99 1.69 -4.76
CA GLN A 109 -14.18 0.84 -4.67
C GLN A 109 -14.04 -0.33 -3.68
N GLY A 110 -12.82 -0.65 -3.23
CA GLY A 110 -12.58 -1.71 -2.25
C GLY A 110 -13.05 -1.37 -0.83
N GLU A 111 -13.66 -2.34 -0.14
CA GLU A 111 -14.03 -2.18 1.27
C GLU A 111 -12.83 -2.35 2.20
N TYR A 112 -12.14 -1.24 2.48
CA TYR A 112 -11.09 -1.16 3.50
C TYR A 112 -11.16 0.11 4.36
N ALA A 113 -10.22 0.25 5.29
CA ALA A 113 -9.98 1.47 6.06
C ALA A 113 -8.48 1.59 6.37
N LEU A 114 -7.93 2.81 6.28
CA LEU A 114 -6.55 3.09 6.67
C LEU A 114 -6.47 3.56 8.11
N LYS A 115 -5.50 3.01 8.86
CA LYS A 115 -5.19 3.38 10.25
C LYS A 115 -4.85 4.87 10.36
N VAL A 116 -4.97 5.43 11.57
CA VAL A 116 -4.75 6.88 11.86
C VAL A 116 -3.44 7.40 11.24
N ASN A 117 -2.37 6.62 11.40
CA ASN A 117 -1.01 6.91 10.94
C ASN A 117 -0.66 6.31 9.56
N SER A 118 -1.64 6.02 8.70
CA SER A 118 -1.40 5.51 7.33
C SER A 118 -1.79 6.54 6.26
N LEU A 119 -0.88 6.72 5.29
CA LEU A 119 -1.07 7.53 4.07
C LEU A 119 -1.93 6.80 3.03
N PRO A 120 -2.61 7.53 2.11
CA PRO A 120 -3.19 6.93 0.90
C PRO A 120 -2.11 6.30 0.01
N PHE A 121 -2.49 5.25 -0.72
CA PHE A 121 -1.58 4.50 -1.58
C PHE A 121 -1.03 5.31 -2.76
N VAL A 122 0.22 5.00 -3.13
CA VAL A 122 0.90 5.47 -4.34
C VAL A 122 1.60 4.27 -4.98
N TRP A 123 1.70 4.21 -6.31
CA TRP A 123 2.31 3.07 -7.01
C TRP A 123 3.18 3.49 -8.21
N SER A 124 3.93 2.53 -8.76
CA SER A 124 4.59 2.61 -10.07
C SER A 124 4.75 1.21 -10.68
N VAL A 125 4.83 1.12 -12.02
CA VAL A 125 5.32 -0.09 -12.70
C VAL A 125 6.78 0.09 -13.13
N ASN A 126 7.60 -0.87 -12.75
CA ASN A 126 9.05 -0.83 -12.86
C ASN A 126 9.58 -1.70 -14.02
N ASN A 127 10.68 -1.24 -14.62
CA ASN A 127 11.40 -1.86 -15.75
C ASN A 127 12.27 -3.07 -15.32
N SER A 128 12.06 -3.65 -14.14
CA SER A 128 12.75 -4.87 -13.68
C SER A 128 12.38 -6.10 -14.53
N ARG A 129 12.99 -7.24 -14.22
CA ARG A 129 12.70 -8.57 -14.77
C ARG A 129 12.38 -9.64 -13.72
N GLU A 130 12.46 -9.31 -12.44
CA GLU A 130 12.11 -10.18 -11.32
C GLU A 130 10.59 -10.21 -11.15
N PHE A 131 9.99 -11.39 -10.99
CA PHE A 131 8.55 -11.52 -10.75
C PHE A 131 8.25 -11.13 -9.29
N ASN A 132 7.87 -9.86 -9.07
CA ASN A 132 7.71 -9.31 -7.73
C ASN A 132 6.78 -8.08 -7.72
N ALA A 133 6.04 -7.91 -6.62
CA ALA A 133 5.39 -6.66 -6.22
C ALA A 133 5.58 -6.51 -4.69
N SER A 134 5.65 -5.28 -4.18
CA SER A 134 5.87 -5.06 -2.74
C SER A 134 5.31 -3.73 -2.24
N CYS A 135 4.55 -3.75 -1.15
CA CYS A 135 4.13 -2.57 -0.42
C CYS A 135 5.17 -2.17 0.64
N TYR A 136 5.72 -0.97 0.49
CA TYR A 136 6.67 -0.37 1.43
C TYR A 136 5.92 0.15 2.68
N PRO A 137 6.60 0.35 3.83
CA PRO A 137 6.00 0.93 5.04
C PRO A 137 5.36 2.32 4.87
N THR A 138 5.63 2.99 3.74
CA THR A 138 5.07 4.29 3.32
C THR A 138 3.79 4.19 2.50
N ASN A 139 3.17 3.01 2.38
CA ASN A 139 2.06 2.73 1.44
C ASN A 139 2.41 3.07 -0.02
N TYR A 140 3.70 2.92 -0.37
CA TYR A 140 4.16 2.91 -1.75
C TYR A 140 4.20 1.45 -2.25
N VAL A 141 3.45 1.14 -3.31
CA VAL A 141 3.42 -0.18 -3.94
C VAL A 141 4.33 -0.19 -5.17
N SER A 142 5.44 -0.92 -5.06
CA SER A 142 6.40 -1.17 -6.13
C SER A 142 5.97 -2.41 -6.92
N ILE A 143 5.87 -2.31 -8.26
CA ILE A 143 5.28 -3.38 -9.08
C ILE A 143 6.22 -3.66 -10.26
N ASN A 144 6.81 -4.84 -10.36
CA ASN A 144 7.67 -5.16 -11.51
C ASN A 144 6.83 -5.56 -12.72
N ARG A 145 7.15 -5.03 -13.91
CA ARG A 145 6.48 -5.43 -15.17
C ARG A 145 6.53 -6.93 -15.48
N ALA A 146 7.48 -7.67 -14.90
CA ALA A 146 7.59 -9.11 -15.10
C ALA A 146 6.42 -9.83 -14.41
N LEU A 147 6.00 -9.34 -13.24
CA LEU A 147 4.75 -9.75 -12.61
C LEU A 147 3.55 -9.30 -13.45
N VAL A 148 3.53 -8.06 -13.94
CA VAL A 148 2.42 -7.55 -14.78
C VAL A 148 2.20 -8.38 -16.06
N ARG A 149 3.29 -8.84 -16.70
CA ARG A 149 3.23 -9.67 -17.93
C ARG A 149 3.09 -11.16 -17.65
N GLY A 150 3.69 -11.68 -16.57
CA GLY A 150 3.53 -13.07 -16.16
C GLY A 150 2.12 -13.36 -15.61
N LEU A 151 1.39 -12.34 -15.15
CA LEU A 151 -0.06 -12.38 -14.90
C LEU A 151 -0.90 -12.08 -16.16
N ASN A 152 -0.32 -12.21 -17.36
CA ASN A 152 -0.93 -11.94 -18.67
C ASN A 152 -1.68 -10.59 -18.81
N LEU A 153 -1.30 -9.60 -18.00
CA LEU A 153 -2.02 -8.32 -17.84
C LEU A 153 -3.50 -8.47 -17.42
N ASP A 154 -3.91 -9.61 -16.84
CA ASP A 154 -5.30 -9.84 -16.47
C ASP A 154 -5.72 -8.96 -15.26
N PRO A 155 -6.85 -8.21 -15.34
CA PRO A 155 -7.26 -7.33 -14.26
C PRO A 155 -7.68 -8.02 -12.97
N ASP A 156 -8.20 -9.26 -12.97
CA ASP A 156 -8.59 -9.98 -11.76
C ASP A 156 -7.37 -10.61 -11.06
N GLU A 157 -6.42 -11.17 -11.83
CA GLU A 157 -5.17 -11.70 -11.26
C GLU A 157 -4.31 -10.57 -10.67
N LEU A 158 -4.19 -9.46 -11.40
CA LEU A 158 -3.52 -8.27 -10.90
C LEU A 158 -4.25 -7.68 -9.69
N ALA A 159 -5.58 -7.67 -9.68
CA ALA A 159 -6.34 -7.19 -8.52
C ALA A 159 -6.09 -8.04 -7.28
N ALA A 160 -5.97 -9.36 -7.41
CA ALA A 160 -5.65 -10.24 -6.28
C ALA A 160 -4.28 -9.92 -5.66
N VAL A 161 -3.22 -9.88 -6.48
CA VAL A 161 -1.86 -9.64 -6.00
C VAL A 161 -1.69 -8.21 -5.47
N LEU A 162 -2.26 -7.22 -6.15
CA LEU A 162 -2.14 -5.82 -5.72
C LEU A 162 -3.00 -5.52 -4.49
N ALA A 163 -4.11 -6.22 -4.27
CA ALA A 163 -4.89 -6.13 -3.03
C ALA A 163 -4.21 -6.86 -1.86
N HIS A 164 -3.48 -7.96 -2.11
CA HIS A 164 -2.60 -8.60 -1.14
C HIS A 164 -1.51 -7.63 -0.68
N GLU A 165 -0.83 -6.95 -1.62
CA GLU A 165 0.14 -5.88 -1.29
C GLU A 165 -0.49 -4.71 -0.52
N MET A 166 -1.67 -4.23 -0.94
CA MET A 166 -2.41 -3.22 -0.18
C MET A 166 -2.70 -3.68 1.25
N THR A 167 -2.95 -4.97 1.49
CA THR A 167 -3.21 -5.50 2.84
C THR A 167 -1.95 -5.41 3.73
N HIS A 168 -0.75 -5.68 3.19
CA HIS A 168 0.49 -5.45 3.95
C HIS A 168 0.68 -3.97 4.36
N GLY A 169 0.20 -3.02 3.55
CA GLY A 169 0.18 -1.58 3.89
C GLY A 169 -0.93 -1.18 4.87
N ILE A 170 -2.14 -1.70 4.69
CA ILE A 170 -3.30 -1.47 5.58
C ILE A 170 -2.99 -1.96 6.99
N GLU A 171 -2.54 -3.20 7.13
CA GLU A 171 -2.23 -3.79 8.43
C GLU A 171 -0.84 -3.40 8.96
N GLN A 172 -0.02 -2.74 8.14
CA GLN A 172 1.34 -2.27 8.45
C GLN A 172 2.35 -3.43 8.65
N HIS A 173 2.12 -4.59 8.02
CA HIS A 173 3.02 -5.74 8.02
C HIS A 173 4.45 -5.37 7.61
N SER A 174 4.59 -4.57 6.55
CA SER A 174 5.89 -4.09 6.06
C SER A 174 6.63 -3.29 7.13
N ALA A 175 5.95 -2.44 7.90
CA ALA A 175 6.55 -1.68 9.00
C ALA A 175 7.03 -2.59 10.13
N HIS A 176 6.26 -3.63 10.47
CA HIS A 176 6.62 -4.62 11.48
C HIS A 176 7.82 -5.47 11.02
N ASN A 177 7.84 -5.92 9.76
CA ASN A 177 8.92 -6.73 9.20
C ASN A 177 10.24 -5.95 9.07
N TYR A 178 10.18 -4.69 8.58
CA TYR A 178 11.34 -3.80 8.59
C TYR A 178 11.83 -3.52 10.03
N ALA A 179 10.93 -3.34 11.00
CA ALA A 179 11.32 -3.12 12.40
C ALA A 179 12.00 -4.34 13.04
N LYS A 180 11.56 -5.58 12.73
CA LYS A 180 12.26 -6.82 13.11
C LYS A 180 13.69 -6.82 12.56
N ALA A 181 13.85 -6.61 11.24
CA ALA A 181 15.15 -6.61 10.57
C ALA A 181 16.09 -5.53 11.13
N VAL A 182 15.59 -4.31 11.33
CA VAL A 182 16.36 -3.21 11.95
C VAL A 182 16.82 -3.55 13.36
N ALA A 183 15.95 -4.09 14.21
CA ALA A 183 16.30 -4.47 15.58
C ALA A 183 17.33 -5.61 15.62
N GLN A 184 17.26 -6.55 14.67
CA GLN A 184 18.15 -7.70 14.58
C GLN A 184 19.54 -7.36 14.02
N TYR A 185 19.62 -6.49 12.99
CA TYR A 185 20.87 -6.23 12.25
C TYR A 185 21.55 -4.89 12.56
N TYR A 186 20.79 -3.86 12.97
CA TYR A 186 21.31 -2.51 13.24
C TYR A 186 21.20 -2.08 14.72
N GLY A 187 20.21 -2.59 15.46
CA GLY A 187 19.97 -2.24 16.85
C GLY A 187 19.84 -0.71 17.04
N MET A 188 20.51 -0.16 18.06
CA MET A 188 20.49 1.28 18.34
C MET A 188 21.20 2.15 17.28
N ALA A 189 22.02 1.59 16.38
CA ALA A 189 22.72 2.41 15.38
C ALA A 189 21.74 3.09 14.40
N PHE A 190 20.62 2.42 14.10
CA PHE A 190 19.55 2.94 13.26
C PHE A 190 18.94 4.25 13.80
N LEU A 191 18.83 4.40 15.12
CA LEU A 191 18.20 5.57 15.76
C LEU A 191 19.00 6.87 15.57
N ASN A 192 20.26 6.77 15.14
CA ASN A 192 21.13 7.91 14.83
C ASN A 192 21.34 8.11 13.31
N MET A 193 20.64 7.34 12.45
CA MET A 193 20.69 7.55 11.01
C MET A 193 19.69 8.64 10.58
N ASP A 194 20.18 9.60 9.81
CA ASP A 194 19.34 10.59 9.13
C ASP A 194 18.46 9.89 8.08
N ALA A 195 17.14 10.09 8.16
CA ALA A 195 16.18 9.53 7.22
C ALA A 195 16.44 9.97 5.76
N GLY A 196 17.01 11.17 5.56
CA GLY A 196 17.44 11.66 4.23
C GLY A 196 18.69 10.94 3.68
N LEU A 197 19.47 10.28 4.54
CA LEU A 197 20.64 9.46 4.19
C LEU A 197 20.35 7.95 4.25
N MET A 198 19.09 7.57 4.53
CA MET A 198 18.65 6.19 4.66
C MET A 198 18.59 5.52 3.28
N ASP A 199 19.56 4.64 3.01
CA ASP A 199 19.60 3.86 1.78
C ASP A 199 18.54 2.76 1.81
N TRP A 200 17.35 3.09 1.28
CA TRP A 200 16.22 2.18 1.29
C TRP A 200 16.47 0.87 0.55
N ASN A 201 17.43 0.78 -0.37
CA ASN A 201 17.76 -0.49 -1.02
C ASN A 201 18.69 -1.38 -0.20
N LYS A 202 19.53 -0.84 0.69
CA LYS A 202 20.20 -1.66 1.70
C LYS A 202 19.21 -2.18 2.73
N LEU A 203 18.25 -1.35 3.13
CA LEU A 203 17.18 -1.75 4.04
C LEU A 203 16.17 -2.69 3.38
N ASN A 204 15.84 -2.53 2.10
CA ASN A 204 14.96 -3.45 1.36
C ASN A 204 15.70 -4.77 1.11
N GLY A 205 16.95 -4.76 0.64
CA GLY A 205 17.74 -5.98 0.49
C GLY A 205 17.93 -6.78 1.80
N LEU A 206 18.06 -6.10 2.94
CA LEU A 206 18.08 -6.74 4.26
C LEU A 206 16.69 -7.07 4.81
N ALA A 207 15.66 -6.32 4.43
CA ALA A 207 14.27 -6.65 4.73
C ALA A 207 13.87 -7.89 3.95
N SER A 208 13.96 -7.93 2.61
CA SER A 208 13.82 -9.11 1.75
C SER A 208 14.61 -10.31 2.30
N TYR A 209 15.91 -10.17 2.62
CA TYR A 209 16.68 -11.28 3.22
C TYR A 209 16.14 -11.74 4.60
N SER A 210 15.48 -10.85 5.34
CA SER A 210 14.77 -11.13 6.60
C SER A 210 13.28 -11.45 6.39
N ILE A 211 12.73 -11.34 5.19
CA ILE A 211 11.33 -11.57 4.81
C ILE A 211 11.28 -13.01 4.29
N ALA A 212 12.19 -13.38 3.39
CA ALA A 212 12.65 -14.74 3.05
C ALA A 212 13.18 -15.61 4.22
N LYS A 213 12.92 -15.21 5.47
CA LYS A 213 13.26 -15.91 6.73
C LYS A 213 12.29 -15.62 7.87
N ASN A 214 11.75 -14.40 7.98
CA ASN A 214 10.88 -13.95 9.09
C ASN A 214 9.54 -13.33 8.64
N VAL A 215 9.15 -13.46 7.36
CA VAL A 215 7.73 -13.50 7.00
C VAL A 215 7.15 -14.70 7.73
N THR A 216 6.32 -14.41 8.70
CA THR A 216 5.55 -15.43 9.40
C THR A 216 4.37 -15.76 8.51
N LEU A 217 4.27 -16.99 7.99
CA LEU A 217 3.15 -17.49 7.17
C LEU A 217 1.75 -16.93 7.53
N PRO A 218 1.38 -16.76 8.83
CA PRO A 218 0.18 -16.00 9.22
C PRO A 218 -0.04 -14.62 8.56
N THR A 219 0.99 -13.82 8.28
CA THR A 219 0.83 -12.50 7.62
C THR A 219 0.59 -12.61 6.12
N GLU A 220 1.10 -13.66 5.46
CA GLU A 220 0.76 -13.98 4.07
C GLU A 220 -0.69 -14.44 3.98
N TYR A 221 -1.13 -15.24 4.95
CA TYR A 221 -2.51 -15.67 5.03
C TYR A 221 -3.47 -14.53 5.42
N ASP A 222 -3.05 -13.54 6.21
CA ASP A 222 -3.85 -12.33 6.46
C ASP A 222 -3.88 -11.43 5.20
N ALA A 223 -2.77 -11.30 4.47
CA ALA A 223 -2.70 -10.56 3.22
C ALA A 223 -3.50 -11.21 2.08
N ASP A 224 -3.51 -12.55 1.98
CA ASP A 224 -4.40 -13.30 1.09
C ASP A 224 -5.88 -13.09 1.44
N GLU A 225 -6.22 -13.02 2.74
CA GLU A 225 -7.61 -12.83 3.17
C GLU A 225 -8.09 -11.40 2.93
N GLY A 226 -7.32 -10.39 3.32
CA GLY A 226 -7.61 -8.98 3.02
C GLY A 226 -7.65 -8.72 1.52
N GLY A 227 -6.67 -9.23 0.77
CA GLY A 227 -6.58 -9.07 -0.68
C GLY A 227 -7.81 -9.62 -1.40
N PHE A 228 -8.22 -10.85 -1.07
CA PHE A 228 -9.43 -11.46 -1.60
C PHE A 228 -10.70 -10.61 -1.36
N TYR A 229 -10.92 -10.12 -0.14
CA TYR A 229 -12.12 -9.33 0.15
C TYR A 229 -12.08 -7.91 -0.42
N ILE A 230 -10.89 -7.28 -0.51
CA ILE A 230 -10.71 -5.97 -1.14
C ILE A 230 -10.97 -6.06 -2.64
N MET A 231 -10.42 -7.06 -3.35
CA MET A 231 -10.69 -7.23 -4.79
C MET A 231 -12.17 -7.55 -5.06
N ALA A 232 -12.79 -8.43 -4.28
CA ALA A 232 -14.17 -8.87 -4.52
C ALA A 232 -15.20 -7.77 -4.22
N SER A 233 -14.93 -6.91 -3.22
CA SER A 233 -15.74 -5.71 -2.94
C SER A 233 -15.52 -4.60 -3.96
N ALA A 234 -14.29 -4.42 -4.46
CA ALA A 234 -13.99 -3.54 -5.60
C ALA A 234 -14.56 -4.05 -6.95
N GLY A 235 -15.29 -5.17 -6.97
CA GLY A 235 -16.00 -5.66 -8.16
C GLY A 235 -15.18 -6.53 -9.12
N PHE A 236 -13.99 -6.98 -8.71
CA PHE A 236 -13.23 -8.00 -9.44
C PHE A 236 -13.83 -9.41 -9.23
N ASN A 237 -13.46 -10.36 -10.08
CA ASN A 237 -13.89 -11.75 -9.98
C ASN A 237 -13.21 -12.42 -8.77
N PRO A 238 -13.96 -12.96 -7.79
CA PRO A 238 -13.36 -13.61 -6.62
C PRO A 238 -12.55 -14.87 -6.96
N GLY A 239 -12.66 -15.41 -8.18
CA GLY A 239 -11.77 -16.46 -8.67
C GLY A 239 -10.34 -15.99 -9.00
N GLY A 240 -10.13 -14.68 -9.20
CA GLY A 240 -8.86 -14.12 -9.68
C GLY A 240 -7.65 -14.42 -8.80
N GLY A 241 -7.84 -14.57 -7.49
CA GLY A 241 -6.75 -14.98 -6.59
C GLY A 241 -6.29 -16.42 -6.79
N ALA A 242 -7.22 -17.34 -7.05
CA ALA A 242 -6.86 -18.72 -7.37
C ALA A 242 -6.29 -18.85 -8.79
N ALA A 243 -6.82 -18.09 -9.75
CA ALA A 243 -6.25 -17.97 -11.10
C ALA A 243 -4.81 -17.42 -11.06
N ALA A 244 -4.53 -16.37 -10.28
CA ALA A 244 -3.20 -15.80 -10.12
C ALA A 244 -2.21 -16.82 -9.55
N MET A 245 -2.60 -17.60 -8.53
CA MET A 245 -1.73 -18.66 -7.99
C MET A 245 -1.47 -19.79 -9.00
N ALA A 246 -2.49 -20.18 -9.77
CA ALA A 246 -2.37 -21.17 -10.84
C ALA A 246 -1.38 -20.71 -11.94
N ARG A 247 -1.51 -19.47 -12.43
CA ARG A 247 -0.60 -18.91 -13.43
C ARG A 247 0.81 -18.65 -12.86
N MET A 248 0.91 -18.20 -11.61
CA MET A 248 2.20 -18.08 -10.92
C MET A 248 2.92 -19.42 -10.80
N ALA A 249 2.21 -20.52 -10.51
CA ALA A 249 2.81 -21.85 -10.50
C ALA A 249 3.35 -22.25 -11.87
N HIS A 250 2.67 -21.89 -12.98
CA HIS A 250 3.20 -22.07 -14.33
C HIS A 250 4.47 -21.23 -14.54
N TYR A 251 4.40 -19.92 -14.27
CA TYR A 251 5.52 -18.99 -14.46
C TYR A 251 6.79 -19.41 -13.70
N LEU A 252 6.64 -19.75 -12.41
CA LEU A 252 7.74 -20.12 -11.53
C LEU A 252 8.32 -21.51 -11.84
N THR A 253 7.60 -22.36 -12.58
CA THR A 253 8.10 -23.68 -13.01
C THR A 253 8.69 -23.66 -14.43
N TYR A 254 8.16 -22.85 -15.34
CA TYR A 254 8.44 -22.95 -16.78
C TYR A 254 8.97 -21.68 -17.45
N GLU A 255 8.72 -20.48 -16.92
CA GLU A 255 9.09 -19.20 -17.56
C GLU A 255 10.22 -18.44 -16.85
N THR A 256 10.32 -18.51 -15.52
CA THR A 256 11.29 -17.68 -14.79
C THR A 256 12.73 -18.01 -15.19
N GLN A 257 13.49 -16.95 -15.47
CA GLN A 257 14.93 -17.02 -15.73
C GLN A 257 15.76 -16.88 -14.45
N ASN A 258 15.11 -16.77 -13.29
CA ASN A 258 15.75 -16.65 -11.99
C ASN A 258 15.71 -17.99 -11.23
N VAL A 259 16.86 -18.63 -11.08
CA VAL A 259 17.00 -19.91 -10.37
C VAL A 259 16.68 -19.86 -8.86
N LEU A 260 16.46 -18.66 -8.30
CA LEU A 260 15.98 -18.47 -6.92
C LEU A 260 14.45 -18.37 -6.82
N GLU A 261 13.76 -18.08 -7.93
CA GLU A 261 12.29 -18.08 -8.02
C GLU A 261 11.72 -19.46 -8.39
N TYR A 262 12.56 -20.35 -8.94
CA TYR A 262 12.15 -21.65 -9.49
C TYR A 262 11.47 -22.56 -8.46
N GLN A 263 10.26 -23.03 -8.78
CA GLN A 263 9.54 -24.03 -7.99
C GLN A 263 9.72 -25.44 -8.60
N ASP A 264 10.17 -26.39 -7.77
CA ASP A 264 10.43 -27.77 -8.20
C ASP A 264 9.12 -28.55 -8.39
N PRO A 265 8.85 -29.12 -9.59
CA PRO A 265 7.64 -29.90 -9.85
C PRO A 265 7.64 -31.33 -9.26
N ASP A 266 8.71 -31.84 -8.61
CA ASP A 266 8.66 -33.16 -7.96
C ASP A 266 7.51 -33.24 -6.94
N PRO A 267 6.53 -34.15 -7.09
CA PRO A 267 5.39 -34.28 -6.18
C PRO A 267 5.77 -34.54 -4.70
N LYS A 268 7.01 -34.92 -4.40
CA LYS A 268 7.52 -35.04 -3.02
C LYS A 268 7.77 -33.68 -2.36
N ASN A 269 8.08 -32.66 -3.14
CA ASN A 269 8.48 -31.33 -2.68
C ASN A 269 7.30 -30.33 -2.63
N LYS A 270 6.20 -30.64 -3.34
CA LYS A 270 4.92 -29.92 -3.28
C LYS A 270 4.19 -30.08 -1.94
N ASN A 271 3.36 -29.08 -1.60
CA ASN A 271 2.60 -28.98 -0.35
C ASN A 271 3.50 -28.88 0.90
N GLN A 272 4.70 -28.33 0.78
CA GLN A 272 5.60 -28.07 1.91
C GLN A 272 5.73 -26.56 2.15
N GLU A 273 5.28 -26.11 3.33
CA GLU A 273 5.33 -24.70 3.74
C GLU A 273 6.79 -24.26 4.02
N ASN A 274 7.44 -23.74 2.97
CA ASN A 274 8.81 -23.20 3.04
C ASN A 274 8.80 -21.70 3.37
N TYR A 275 9.81 -21.26 4.13
CA TYR A 275 9.98 -19.87 4.62
C TYR A 275 10.50 -18.87 3.55
N ASN A 276 10.25 -19.12 2.26
CA ASN A 276 10.59 -18.19 1.19
C ASN A 276 9.69 -16.93 1.25
N ASP A 277 10.03 -15.90 0.46
CA ASP A 277 9.23 -14.66 0.37
C ASP A 277 7.76 -14.90 -0.03
N HIS A 278 7.46 -16.03 -0.68
CA HIS A 278 6.08 -16.51 -0.90
C HIS A 278 5.94 -18.00 -0.52
N PRO A 279 4.83 -18.41 0.15
CA PRO A 279 4.51 -19.81 0.42
C PRO A 279 4.24 -20.65 -0.82
N ASP A 280 4.10 -21.97 -0.62
CA ASP A 280 3.66 -22.95 -1.63
C ASP A 280 2.37 -22.48 -2.34
N THR A 281 2.43 -22.43 -3.68
CA THR A 281 1.39 -21.89 -4.57
C THR A 281 0.17 -22.81 -4.64
N ASP A 282 0.36 -24.13 -4.63
CA ASP A 282 -0.74 -25.11 -4.63
C ASP A 282 -1.56 -24.99 -3.33
N LEU A 283 -0.94 -24.69 -2.18
CA LEU A 283 -1.64 -24.45 -0.91
C LEU A 283 -2.39 -23.10 -0.88
N ARG A 284 -1.78 -22.01 -1.38
CA ARG A 284 -2.44 -20.69 -1.46
C ARG A 284 -3.63 -20.71 -2.41
N GLU A 285 -3.50 -21.36 -3.57
CA GLU A 285 -4.59 -21.58 -4.51
C GLU A 285 -5.78 -22.31 -3.84
N GLN A 286 -5.53 -23.43 -3.15
CA GLN A 286 -6.57 -24.18 -2.43
C GLN A 286 -7.28 -23.33 -1.37
N LYS A 287 -6.55 -22.44 -0.68
CA LYS A 287 -7.13 -21.50 0.28
C LYS A 287 -8.01 -20.46 -0.42
N LEU A 288 -7.52 -19.81 -1.47
CA LEU A 288 -8.25 -18.78 -2.22
C LEU A 288 -9.48 -19.36 -2.94
N ALA A 289 -9.39 -20.58 -3.46
CA ALA A 289 -10.52 -21.32 -4.00
C ALA A 289 -11.59 -21.65 -2.94
N ARG A 290 -11.19 -21.92 -1.69
CA ARG A 290 -12.13 -22.05 -0.56
C ARG A 290 -12.74 -20.71 -0.16
N MET A 291 -11.98 -19.63 -0.17
CA MET A 291 -12.52 -18.29 0.10
C MET A 291 -13.55 -17.86 -0.96
N MET A 292 -13.27 -18.11 -2.24
CA MET A 292 -14.22 -17.95 -3.35
C MET A 292 -15.50 -18.77 -3.10
N SER A 293 -15.36 -20.01 -2.64
CA SER A 293 -16.50 -20.87 -2.27
C SER A 293 -17.32 -20.27 -1.13
N ASP A 294 -16.71 -19.98 0.04
CA ASP A 294 -17.39 -19.42 1.22
C ASP A 294 -18.03 -18.04 0.96
N TYR A 295 -17.46 -17.23 0.06
CA TYR A 295 -18.05 -15.98 -0.44
C TYR A 295 -19.35 -16.24 -1.20
N GLY A 296 -19.36 -17.23 -2.10
CA GLY A 296 -20.54 -17.74 -2.81
C GLY A 296 -21.38 -18.74 -2.00
N CYS A 297 -21.62 -18.46 -0.71
CA CYS A 297 -22.39 -19.30 0.23
C CYS A 297 -21.86 -20.74 0.46
N GLY A 298 -20.70 -21.11 -0.11
CA GLY A 298 -20.17 -22.48 -0.09
C GLY A 298 -20.72 -23.40 -1.19
N HIS A 299 -21.59 -22.90 -2.08
CA HIS A 299 -22.22 -23.72 -3.12
C HIS A 299 -21.25 -24.14 -4.22
N VAL A 300 -20.36 -23.24 -4.64
CA VAL A 300 -19.49 -23.43 -5.81
C VAL A 300 -18.14 -24.02 -5.42
N THR A 301 -17.69 -25.05 -6.13
CA THR A 301 -16.33 -25.61 -5.97
C THR A 301 -15.72 -25.96 -7.33
N VAL A 302 -14.40 -25.78 -7.46
CA VAL A 302 -13.58 -26.33 -8.55
C VAL A 302 -12.96 -27.64 -8.08
N ARG A 303 -12.88 -28.64 -8.97
CA ARG A 303 -12.12 -29.89 -8.76
C ARG A 303 -11.21 -30.13 -9.95
N ASP A 304 -10.10 -30.81 -9.68
CA ASP A 304 -9.10 -31.21 -10.67
C ASP A 304 -8.61 -30.05 -11.57
N ARG A 305 -8.63 -28.82 -11.01
CA ARG A 305 -8.36 -27.53 -11.67
C ARG A 305 -9.09 -27.29 -13.00
N ARG A 306 -10.27 -27.90 -13.19
CA ARG A 306 -11.03 -27.80 -14.45
C ARG A 306 -12.54 -27.92 -14.29
N ASP A 307 -13.00 -28.82 -13.43
CA ASP A 307 -14.41 -29.19 -13.35
C ASP A 307 -15.11 -28.34 -12.29
N ILE A 308 -16.17 -27.62 -12.70
CA ILE A 308 -16.94 -26.74 -11.81
C ILE A 308 -18.16 -27.48 -11.28
N TYR A 309 -18.42 -27.37 -9.98
CA TYR A 309 -19.50 -28.03 -9.27
C TYR A 309 -20.34 -27.02 -8.48
N ILE A 310 -21.65 -27.27 -8.40
CA ILE A 310 -22.60 -26.59 -7.49
C ILE A 310 -23.20 -27.68 -6.58
N ASP A 311 -23.10 -27.50 -5.26
CA ASP A 311 -23.54 -28.46 -4.24
C ASP A 311 -23.09 -29.91 -4.49
N GLY A 312 -21.87 -30.06 -5.03
CA GLY A 312 -21.27 -31.35 -5.34
C GLY A 312 -21.79 -32.04 -6.61
N GLN A 313 -22.76 -31.43 -7.32
CA GLN A 313 -23.15 -31.83 -8.68
C GLN A 313 -22.28 -31.07 -9.70
N LYS A 314 -21.71 -31.77 -10.69
CA LYS A 314 -20.93 -31.11 -11.75
C LYS A 314 -21.84 -30.21 -12.57
N LEU A 315 -21.34 -29.04 -12.96
CA LEU A 315 -21.95 -28.13 -13.94
C LEU A 315 -21.35 -28.37 -15.33
N LEU A 316 -20.08 -28.03 -15.51
CA LEU A 316 -19.35 -28.01 -16.79
C LEU A 316 -17.85 -28.26 -16.58
N SER A 317 -17.08 -28.39 -17.67
CA SER A 317 -15.60 -28.33 -17.64
C SER A 317 -15.12 -27.06 -18.32
N ALA A 318 -14.18 -26.35 -17.69
CA ALA A 318 -13.60 -25.15 -18.27
C ALA A 318 -12.24 -25.48 -18.90
N ASP A 319 -12.26 -26.15 -20.05
CA ASP A 319 -11.05 -26.49 -20.85
C ASP A 319 -10.35 -25.23 -21.40
N TRP A 320 -9.27 -25.38 -22.20
CA TRP A 320 -8.52 -24.24 -22.71
C TRP A 320 -9.33 -23.35 -23.67
N THR A 321 -8.91 -22.09 -23.82
CA THR A 321 -9.45 -21.14 -24.82
C THR A 321 -8.38 -20.34 -25.58
N ASP A 322 -7.10 -20.65 -25.37
CA ASP A 322 -5.97 -19.97 -26.02
C ASP A 322 -5.11 -20.99 -26.79
N ASP A 323 -4.69 -20.66 -28.01
CA ASP A 323 -3.92 -21.55 -28.88
C ASP A 323 -2.44 -21.70 -28.46
N THR A 324 -1.98 -20.91 -27.49
CA THR A 324 -0.58 -20.78 -27.08
C THR A 324 -0.29 -21.10 -25.62
N TYR A 325 -1.33 -21.12 -24.76
CA TYR A 325 -1.22 -21.36 -23.33
C TYR A 325 -2.44 -22.12 -22.79
N ASP A 326 -2.23 -23.15 -21.97
CA ASP A 326 -3.33 -23.92 -21.35
C ASP A 326 -3.91 -23.16 -20.15
N ASN A 327 -4.87 -22.28 -20.41
CA ASN A 327 -5.58 -21.50 -19.38
C ASN A 327 -6.75 -22.24 -18.71
N THR A 328 -6.80 -23.58 -18.79
CA THR A 328 -7.83 -24.42 -18.15
C THR A 328 -8.02 -24.09 -16.66
N TRP A 329 -6.92 -23.87 -15.93
CA TRP A 329 -6.95 -23.66 -14.47
C TRP A 329 -7.58 -22.30 -14.11
N GLU A 330 -7.13 -21.23 -14.76
CA GLU A 330 -7.66 -19.89 -14.59
C GLU A 330 -9.11 -19.80 -15.08
N ASN A 331 -9.43 -20.41 -16.23
CA ASN A 331 -10.80 -20.52 -16.74
C ASN A 331 -11.75 -21.14 -15.71
N ALA A 332 -11.34 -22.23 -15.07
CA ALA A 332 -12.15 -22.88 -14.04
C ALA A 332 -12.42 -21.98 -12.84
N TYR A 333 -11.42 -21.20 -12.39
CA TYR A 333 -11.61 -20.23 -11.32
C TYR A 333 -12.42 -19.01 -11.77
N TYR A 334 -12.29 -18.51 -13.00
CA TYR A 334 -13.13 -17.41 -13.51
C TYR A 334 -14.61 -17.79 -13.61
N VAL A 335 -14.91 -18.99 -14.13
CA VAL A 335 -16.27 -19.54 -14.18
C VAL A 335 -16.82 -19.69 -12.76
N ALA A 336 -16.09 -20.36 -11.87
CA ALA A 336 -16.54 -20.59 -10.50
C ALA A 336 -16.71 -19.29 -9.70
N GLY A 337 -15.82 -18.32 -9.88
CA GLY A 337 -15.86 -17.04 -9.19
C GLY A 337 -17.00 -16.13 -9.66
N ALA A 338 -17.37 -16.16 -10.94
CA ALA A 338 -18.56 -15.47 -11.45
C ALA A 338 -19.85 -16.06 -10.83
N ILE A 339 -19.96 -17.39 -10.77
CA ILE A 339 -21.09 -18.09 -10.12
C ILE A 339 -21.11 -17.77 -8.60
N ALA A 340 -19.95 -17.78 -7.94
CA ALA A 340 -19.84 -17.44 -6.52
C ALA A 340 -20.25 -16.00 -6.22
N LYS A 341 -19.85 -15.04 -7.08
CA LYS A 341 -20.26 -13.64 -6.96
C LYS A 341 -21.77 -13.47 -7.15
N ALA A 342 -22.38 -14.19 -8.09
CA ALA A 342 -23.83 -14.17 -8.25
C ALA A 342 -24.59 -14.74 -7.03
N PHE A 343 -24.07 -15.80 -6.37
CA PHE A 343 -24.63 -16.26 -5.09
C PHE A 343 -24.46 -15.26 -3.94
N HIS A 344 -23.36 -14.49 -3.93
CA HIS A 344 -23.09 -13.46 -2.92
C HIS A 344 -23.99 -12.21 -3.07
N ASP A 345 -24.13 -11.75 -4.31
CA ASP A 345 -24.75 -10.47 -4.67
C ASP A 345 -26.29 -10.56 -4.83
N TYR A 346 -26.85 -11.74 -5.11
CA TYR A 346 -28.29 -11.97 -5.24
C TYR A 346 -28.84 -12.90 -4.15
N ASP A 347 -29.99 -12.53 -3.57
CA ASP A 347 -30.70 -13.32 -2.54
C ASP A 347 -31.79 -14.25 -3.09
N SER A 348 -31.99 -14.32 -4.42
CA SER A 348 -32.86 -15.32 -5.07
C SER A 348 -32.36 -15.70 -6.48
N PRO A 349 -32.86 -16.81 -7.08
CA PRO A 349 -32.59 -17.16 -8.47
C PRO A 349 -33.02 -16.10 -9.50
N ASP A 350 -33.99 -15.24 -9.16
CA ASP A 350 -34.52 -14.22 -10.09
C ASP A 350 -33.46 -13.16 -10.43
N GLY A 351 -32.59 -12.82 -9.46
CA GLY A 351 -31.48 -11.88 -9.64
C GLY A 351 -30.47 -12.31 -10.71
N TRP A 352 -30.42 -13.61 -11.01
CA TRP A 352 -29.54 -14.15 -12.05
C TRP A 352 -30.03 -13.84 -13.48
N ALA A 353 -31.26 -13.35 -13.66
CA ALA A 353 -31.84 -12.97 -14.96
C ALA A 353 -31.65 -14.05 -16.05
N PHE A 354 -32.01 -15.30 -15.72
CA PHE A 354 -32.01 -16.43 -16.65
C PHE A 354 -32.94 -16.16 -17.83
N ARG A 355 -32.41 -16.30 -19.05
CA ARG A 355 -33.06 -15.95 -20.32
C ARG A 355 -32.57 -16.86 -21.44
N SER A 356 -33.35 -17.04 -22.51
CA SER A 356 -32.85 -17.77 -23.69
C SER A 356 -31.68 -17.00 -24.33
N ASP A 357 -30.72 -17.73 -24.90
CA ASP A 357 -29.57 -17.16 -25.62
C ASP A 357 -29.88 -16.88 -27.11
N GLY A 358 -31.13 -17.11 -27.55
CA GLY A 358 -31.55 -16.93 -28.94
C GLY A 358 -31.16 -18.08 -29.89
N ARG A 359 -30.41 -19.09 -29.42
CA ARG A 359 -29.93 -20.24 -30.23
C ARG A 359 -30.50 -21.58 -29.75
N GLY A 360 -31.50 -21.55 -28.86
CA GLY A 360 -32.10 -22.73 -28.21
C GLY A 360 -31.43 -23.10 -26.89
N GLY A 361 -30.36 -22.42 -26.50
CA GLY A 361 -29.76 -22.49 -25.18
C GLY A 361 -30.34 -21.44 -24.22
N MET A 362 -29.62 -21.25 -23.11
CA MET A 362 -30.00 -20.33 -22.04
C MET A 362 -28.74 -19.66 -21.48
N THR A 363 -28.88 -18.42 -21.01
CA THR A 363 -27.81 -17.61 -20.42
C THR A 363 -28.35 -16.83 -19.21
N CYS A 364 -27.45 -16.25 -18.44
CA CYS A 364 -27.75 -15.52 -17.20
C CYS A 364 -26.75 -14.37 -17.00
N LEU A 365 -27.07 -13.50 -16.04
CA LEU A 365 -26.26 -12.36 -15.59
C LEU A 365 -26.06 -11.29 -16.70
N PRO A 366 -25.69 -10.04 -16.36
CA PRO A 366 -25.31 -9.05 -17.36
C PRO A 366 -23.99 -9.45 -18.04
N GLU A 367 -23.80 -9.04 -19.29
CA GLU A 367 -22.53 -9.19 -20.01
C GLU A 367 -21.51 -8.21 -19.42
N THR A 368 -20.59 -8.73 -18.61
CA THR A 368 -19.54 -7.97 -17.92
C THR A 368 -18.23 -8.75 -17.97
N ARG A 369 -17.11 -8.06 -17.75
CA ARG A 369 -15.77 -8.66 -17.70
C ARG A 369 -15.70 -9.88 -16.76
N VAL A 370 -16.32 -9.81 -15.59
CA VAL A 370 -16.37 -10.90 -14.59
C VAL A 370 -17.20 -12.09 -15.10
N ASN A 371 -18.30 -11.84 -15.81
CA ASN A 371 -19.22 -12.88 -16.28
C ASN A 371 -18.83 -13.49 -17.64
N GLN A 372 -17.85 -12.90 -18.35
CA GLN A 372 -17.52 -13.23 -19.73
C GLN A 372 -17.09 -14.69 -19.91
N THR A 373 -16.18 -15.19 -19.07
CA THR A 373 -15.70 -16.59 -19.12
C THR A 373 -16.82 -17.58 -18.80
N LEU A 374 -17.67 -17.27 -17.81
CA LEU A 374 -18.87 -18.06 -17.51
C LEU A 374 -19.81 -18.13 -18.72
N GLN A 375 -20.14 -16.99 -19.34
CA GLN A 375 -21.04 -16.93 -20.49
C GLN A 375 -20.49 -17.64 -21.73
N TYR A 376 -19.16 -17.66 -21.91
CA TYR A 376 -18.49 -18.49 -22.93
C TYR A 376 -18.75 -19.98 -22.70
N PHE A 377 -18.41 -20.53 -21.53
CA PHE A 377 -18.57 -21.97 -21.28
C PHE A 377 -20.04 -22.41 -21.19
N LEU A 378 -20.96 -21.57 -20.70
CA LEU A 378 -22.40 -21.87 -20.75
C LEU A 378 -22.94 -22.00 -22.18
N ALA A 379 -22.35 -21.28 -23.15
CA ALA A 379 -22.69 -21.38 -24.57
C ALA A 379 -22.01 -22.59 -25.23
N ALA A 380 -20.74 -22.86 -24.92
CA ALA A 380 -19.96 -23.97 -25.48
C ALA A 380 -20.49 -25.36 -25.04
N ASP A 381 -20.67 -25.56 -23.73
CA ASP A 381 -21.19 -26.83 -23.16
C ASP A 381 -22.72 -26.94 -23.24
N HIS A 382 -23.40 -25.91 -23.76
CA HIS A 382 -24.85 -25.70 -23.67
C HIS A 382 -25.40 -25.77 -22.22
N ALA A 383 -24.54 -25.53 -21.22
CA ALA A 383 -24.80 -25.79 -19.80
C ALA A 383 -25.77 -24.81 -19.11
N GLY A 384 -26.24 -23.76 -19.80
CA GLY A 384 -27.11 -22.73 -19.22
C GLY A 384 -28.38 -23.23 -18.52
N ALA A 385 -29.07 -24.22 -19.10
CA ALA A 385 -30.25 -24.82 -18.47
C ALA A 385 -29.90 -25.55 -17.16
N ARG A 386 -28.78 -26.29 -17.17
CA ARG A 386 -28.23 -27.01 -16.00
C ARG A 386 -27.80 -26.04 -14.90
N LEU A 387 -27.21 -24.88 -15.25
CA LEU A 387 -26.86 -23.85 -14.27
C LEU A 387 -28.10 -23.37 -13.52
N ARG A 388 -29.20 -23.01 -14.21
CA ARG A 388 -30.46 -22.62 -13.56
C ARG A 388 -30.95 -23.69 -12.60
N ASP A 389 -31.00 -24.94 -13.04
CA ASP A 389 -31.60 -26.01 -12.26
C ASP A 389 -30.76 -26.34 -11.00
N LEU A 390 -29.44 -26.21 -11.08
CA LEU A 390 -28.54 -26.30 -9.92
C LEU A 390 -28.65 -25.07 -9.00
N VAL A 391 -28.74 -23.86 -9.56
CA VAL A 391 -28.90 -22.61 -8.78
C VAL A 391 -30.22 -22.62 -8.02
N VAL A 392 -31.33 -23.00 -8.65
CA VAL A 392 -32.65 -23.10 -7.99
C VAL A 392 -32.63 -24.14 -6.86
N GLN A 393 -31.95 -25.28 -7.06
CA GLN A 393 -31.74 -26.28 -6.00
C GLN A 393 -30.92 -25.74 -4.83
N ALA A 394 -29.83 -25.00 -5.12
CA ALA A 394 -28.96 -24.40 -4.11
C ALA A 394 -29.72 -23.42 -3.20
N TYR A 395 -30.41 -22.42 -3.78
CA TYR A 395 -31.24 -21.47 -3.01
C TYR A 395 -32.33 -22.18 -2.20
N ALA A 396 -32.98 -23.22 -2.74
CA ALA A 396 -33.97 -24.02 -2.00
C ALA A 396 -33.35 -24.81 -0.82
N GLY A 397 -32.03 -25.05 -0.83
CA GLY A 397 -31.29 -25.66 0.27
C GLY A 397 -30.81 -24.68 1.35
N GLU A 398 -30.72 -23.38 1.07
CA GLU A 398 -30.06 -22.38 1.95
C GLU A 398 -30.72 -22.23 3.33
N GLU A 399 -32.05 -22.34 3.43
CA GLU A 399 -32.75 -22.28 4.73
C GLU A 399 -32.32 -23.43 5.65
N LYS A 400 -32.16 -24.63 5.09
CA LYS A 400 -31.79 -25.84 5.82
C LYS A 400 -30.29 -25.90 6.14
N SER A 401 -29.44 -25.41 5.23
CA SER A 401 -27.98 -25.39 5.44
C SER A 401 -27.51 -24.20 6.29
N GLY A 402 -28.28 -23.11 6.32
CA GLY A 402 -27.90 -21.83 6.93
C GLY A 402 -26.81 -21.08 6.14
N ALA A 403 -26.51 -21.48 4.91
CA ALA A 403 -25.38 -21.00 4.11
C ALA A 403 -25.34 -19.48 3.96
N ARG A 404 -26.38 -18.86 3.38
CA ARG A 404 -26.52 -17.40 3.25
C ARG A 404 -26.40 -16.67 4.59
N LYS A 405 -26.98 -17.24 5.65
CA LYS A 405 -26.92 -16.67 7.01
C LYS A 405 -25.49 -16.67 7.56
N LYS A 406 -24.72 -17.74 7.37
CA LYS A 406 -23.28 -17.83 7.72
C LYS A 406 -22.48 -16.78 6.92
N MET A 407 -22.70 -16.70 5.61
CA MET A 407 -22.00 -15.77 4.72
C MET A 407 -22.26 -14.30 5.10
N LYS A 408 -23.53 -13.89 5.23
CA LYS A 408 -23.90 -12.52 5.64
C LYS A 408 -23.45 -12.19 7.07
N GLN A 409 -23.35 -13.17 7.97
CA GLN A 409 -22.74 -12.97 9.30
C GLN A 409 -21.24 -12.69 9.24
N ALA A 410 -20.50 -13.38 8.36
CA ALA A 410 -19.07 -13.12 8.15
C ALA A 410 -18.83 -11.76 7.46
N GLU A 411 -19.67 -11.41 6.47
CA GLU A 411 -19.67 -10.08 5.81
C GLU A 411 -19.90 -8.95 6.83
N ALA A 412 -20.90 -9.09 7.71
CA ALA A 412 -21.17 -8.13 8.77
C ALA A 412 -20.03 -8.03 9.80
N ALA A 413 -19.35 -9.14 10.12
CA ALA A 413 -18.19 -9.13 11.01
C ALA A 413 -16.99 -8.37 10.40
N ARG A 414 -16.67 -8.59 9.12
CA ARG A 414 -15.63 -7.84 8.39
C ARG A 414 -15.95 -6.35 8.34
N ARG A 415 -17.19 -5.97 7.95
CA ARG A 415 -17.63 -4.57 7.94
C ARG A 415 -17.57 -3.90 9.32
N LYS A 416 -17.86 -4.64 10.40
CA LYS A 416 -17.72 -4.14 11.77
C LYS A 416 -16.25 -3.84 12.13
N ASN A 417 -15.31 -4.66 11.70
CA ASN A 417 -13.88 -4.42 11.91
C ASN A 417 -13.41 -3.17 11.11
N ILE A 418 -13.82 -3.05 9.85
CA ILE A 418 -13.56 -1.87 9.01
C ILE A 418 -14.15 -0.61 9.65
N GLN A 419 -15.39 -0.67 10.17
CA GLN A 419 -16.00 0.48 10.86
C GLN A 419 -15.26 0.83 12.16
N LYS A 420 -14.72 -0.14 12.91
CA LYS A 420 -13.90 0.15 14.10
C LYS A 420 -12.67 0.98 13.73
N VAL A 421 -11.95 0.65 12.66
CA VAL A 421 -10.81 1.45 12.17
C VAL A 421 -11.27 2.84 11.72
N LYS A 422 -12.45 2.97 11.10
CA LYS A 422 -13.05 4.28 10.75
C LYS A 422 -13.37 5.11 12.00
N GLU A 423 -13.94 4.53 13.06
CA GLU A 423 -14.16 5.22 14.34
C GLU A 423 -12.86 5.62 15.04
N GLU A 424 -11.79 4.83 14.93
CA GLU A 424 -10.46 5.18 15.45
C GLU A 424 -9.86 6.39 14.70
N VAL A 425 -10.12 6.51 13.39
CA VAL A 425 -9.75 7.70 12.59
C VAL A 425 -10.60 8.92 12.96
N LEU A 426 -11.91 8.76 13.16
CA LEU A 426 -12.78 9.85 13.63
C LEU A 426 -12.40 10.31 15.05
N GLY A 427 -11.92 9.40 15.88
CA GLY A 427 -11.42 9.64 17.24
C GLY A 427 -9.93 9.99 17.36
N ALA A 428 -9.25 10.31 16.25
CA ALA A 428 -7.83 10.65 16.27
C ALA A 428 -7.54 11.88 17.16
N ASP A 429 -6.36 11.89 17.80
CA ASP A 429 -5.97 13.00 18.68
C ASP A 429 -5.53 14.26 17.89
N PRO A 430 -5.50 15.44 18.52
CA PRO A 430 -5.15 16.69 17.82
C PRO A 430 -3.76 16.71 17.17
N ARG A 431 -2.79 15.95 17.69
CA ARG A 431 -1.46 15.82 17.09
C ARG A 431 -1.55 15.00 15.81
N ASP A 432 -2.28 13.89 15.81
CA ASP A 432 -2.45 13.07 14.61
C ASP A 432 -3.33 13.74 13.55
N VAL A 433 -4.36 14.49 13.94
CA VAL A 433 -5.12 15.35 13.01
C VAL A 433 -4.21 16.43 12.41
N LYS A 434 -3.36 17.06 13.21
CA LYS A 434 -2.34 18.01 12.71
C LYS A 434 -1.33 17.32 11.76
N ASN A 435 -0.92 16.08 12.04
CA ASN A 435 -0.07 15.30 11.14
C ASN A 435 -0.77 15.03 9.80
N MET A 436 -2.07 14.68 9.80
CA MET A 436 -2.85 14.52 8.57
C MET A 436 -2.91 15.82 7.75
N ARG A 437 -3.12 16.98 8.39
CA ARG A 437 -3.10 18.28 7.71
C ARG A 437 -1.74 18.60 7.10
N GLY A 438 -0.65 18.42 7.84
CA GLY A 438 0.70 18.65 7.34
C GLY A 438 1.06 17.75 6.15
N ASN A 439 0.62 16.49 6.19
CA ASN A 439 0.77 15.57 5.06
C ASN A 439 -0.12 15.97 3.86
N ALA A 440 -1.32 16.55 4.07
CA ALA A 440 -2.16 17.05 3.00
C ALA A 440 -1.54 18.26 2.26
N ASP A 441 -0.92 19.17 3.02
CA ASP A 441 -0.18 20.31 2.44
C ASP A 441 1.06 19.82 1.67
N ALA A 442 1.81 18.86 2.23
CA ALA A 442 2.93 18.22 1.53
C ALA A 442 2.51 17.45 0.26
N TYR A 443 1.32 16.84 0.20
CA TYR A 443 0.79 16.30 -1.05
C TYR A 443 0.48 17.40 -2.07
N SER A 444 0.03 18.57 -1.61
CA SER A 444 -0.23 19.73 -2.46
C SER A 444 1.06 20.29 -3.08
N ASP A 445 2.16 20.35 -2.30
CA ASP A 445 3.51 20.67 -2.80
C ASP A 445 4.00 19.73 -3.91
N TYR A 446 3.60 18.45 -3.87
CA TYR A 446 3.92 17.45 -4.89
C TYR A 446 2.88 17.35 -6.02
N GLY A 447 1.87 18.25 -6.06
CA GLY A 447 0.83 18.25 -7.09
C GLY A 447 -0.18 17.11 -6.99
N MET A 448 -0.28 16.43 -5.84
CA MET A 448 -1.14 15.26 -5.62
C MET A 448 -2.46 15.64 -4.94
N GLY A 449 -3.24 16.48 -5.61
CA GLY A 449 -4.49 17.07 -5.06
C GLY A 449 -5.47 16.06 -4.49
N ASP A 450 -5.67 14.91 -5.14
CA ASP A 450 -6.60 13.86 -4.67
C ASP A 450 -6.15 13.24 -3.34
N LYS A 451 -4.84 13.11 -3.13
CA LYS A 451 -4.25 12.53 -1.92
C LYS A 451 -4.21 13.55 -0.78
N ALA A 452 -4.03 14.83 -1.12
CA ALA A 452 -4.27 15.94 -0.20
C ALA A 452 -5.75 15.98 0.25
N MET A 453 -6.70 15.89 -0.68
CA MET A 453 -8.13 15.85 -0.39
C MET A 453 -8.56 14.62 0.42
N PHE A 454 -7.99 13.44 0.15
CA PHE A 454 -8.21 12.25 0.97
C PHE A 454 -7.86 12.50 2.44
N LEU A 455 -6.72 13.13 2.72
CA LEU A 455 -6.32 13.48 4.08
C LEU A 455 -7.15 14.64 4.66
N MET A 456 -7.47 15.68 3.89
CA MET A 456 -8.32 16.77 4.38
C MET A 456 -9.75 16.31 4.70
N ASN A 457 -10.30 15.36 3.96
CA ASN A 457 -11.59 14.74 4.29
C ASN A 457 -11.55 14.01 5.65
N ARG A 458 -10.42 13.40 6.02
CA ARG A 458 -10.21 12.83 7.36
C ARG A 458 -10.09 13.92 8.43
N VAL A 459 -9.34 15.00 8.16
CA VAL A 459 -9.20 16.16 9.07
C VAL A 459 -10.55 16.81 9.38
N PHE A 460 -11.38 17.05 8.36
CA PHE A 460 -12.73 17.63 8.53
C PHE A 460 -13.75 16.67 9.16
N ALA A 461 -13.54 15.36 9.10
CA ALA A 461 -14.39 14.36 9.75
C ALA A 461 -13.97 14.04 11.20
N ALA A 462 -12.74 14.38 11.60
CA ALA A 462 -12.24 14.13 12.94
C ALA A 462 -13.05 14.89 14.01
N ARG A 463 -13.26 14.26 15.17
CA ARG A 463 -14.00 14.86 16.31
C ARG A 463 -13.26 16.05 16.94
N HIS A 464 -11.96 16.18 16.68
CA HIS A 464 -11.09 17.26 17.16
C HIS A 464 -10.27 17.84 16.01
N PRO A 465 -10.91 18.58 15.07
CA PRO A 465 -10.25 19.02 13.83
C PRO A 465 -9.17 20.08 14.08
N GLU A 466 -9.39 20.94 15.08
CA GLU A 466 -8.60 22.12 15.49
C GLU A 466 -8.19 23.10 14.36
N ASN A 467 -7.80 24.33 14.72
CA ASN A 467 -7.21 25.31 13.78
C ASN A 467 -8.05 25.48 12.49
N GLU A 468 -9.36 25.68 12.63
CA GLU A 468 -10.33 25.60 11.51
C GLU A 468 -9.94 26.47 10.30
N ALA A 469 -9.41 27.68 10.53
CA ALA A 469 -8.89 28.55 9.48
C ALA A 469 -7.76 27.90 8.66
N GLU A 470 -6.85 27.17 9.31
CA GLU A 470 -5.75 26.44 8.66
C GLU A 470 -6.31 25.25 7.86
N ASN A 471 -7.30 24.52 8.41
CA ASN A 471 -7.96 23.42 7.71
C ASN A 471 -8.63 23.88 6.40
N TYR A 472 -9.32 25.02 6.43
CA TYR A 472 -9.87 25.62 5.20
C TYR A 472 -8.76 26.04 4.22
N ALA A 473 -7.67 26.65 4.68
CA ALA A 473 -6.57 27.06 3.79
C ALA A 473 -5.95 25.86 3.05
N ILE A 474 -5.62 24.78 3.76
CA ILE A 474 -4.99 23.59 3.16
C ILE A 474 -5.96 22.86 2.23
N ARG A 475 -7.25 22.78 2.56
CA ARG A 475 -8.26 22.20 1.64
C ARG A 475 -8.47 23.07 0.40
N GLY A 476 -8.42 24.39 0.54
CA GLY A 476 -8.45 25.32 -0.59
C GLY A 476 -7.27 25.08 -1.54
N ARG A 477 -6.06 24.96 -0.99
CA ARG A 477 -4.85 24.62 -1.77
C ARG A 477 -4.96 23.26 -2.46
N ALA A 478 -5.43 22.23 -1.75
CA ALA A 478 -5.66 20.89 -2.33
C ALA A 478 -6.63 20.90 -3.52
N LYS A 479 -7.73 21.64 -3.43
CA LYS A 479 -8.69 21.85 -4.54
C LYS A 479 -8.08 22.60 -5.71
N ALA A 480 -7.26 23.62 -5.47
CA ALA A 480 -6.55 24.34 -6.53
C ALA A 480 -5.57 23.43 -7.28
N VAL A 481 -4.94 22.47 -6.60
CA VAL A 481 -4.11 21.43 -7.23
C VAL A 481 -4.94 20.48 -8.11
N GLN A 482 -6.21 20.23 -7.77
CA GLN A 482 -7.16 19.52 -8.64
C GLN A 482 -7.75 20.41 -9.76
N GLY A 483 -7.47 21.72 -9.77
CA GLY A 483 -8.01 22.69 -10.73
C GLY A 483 -9.36 23.29 -10.37
N ASP A 484 -9.97 22.94 -9.23
CA ASP A 484 -11.20 23.57 -8.74
C ASP A 484 -10.87 24.89 -8.02
N PHE A 485 -10.49 25.90 -8.81
CA PHE A 485 -10.14 27.23 -8.32
C PHE A 485 -11.34 27.95 -7.66
N GLN A 486 -12.57 27.64 -8.06
CA GLN A 486 -13.77 28.27 -7.48
C GLN A 486 -14.01 27.77 -6.05
N ALA A 487 -14.01 26.46 -5.82
CA ALA A 487 -14.18 25.91 -4.48
C ALA A 487 -12.91 26.08 -3.63
N ALA A 488 -11.75 26.28 -4.25
CA ALA A 488 -10.51 26.66 -3.57
C ALA A 488 -10.60 28.06 -2.97
N LEU A 489 -10.93 29.07 -3.79
CA LEU A 489 -11.10 30.45 -3.33
C LEU A 489 -12.18 30.57 -2.25
N ALA A 490 -13.29 29.84 -2.35
CA ALA A 490 -14.34 29.82 -1.33
C ALA A 490 -13.83 29.32 0.05
N ASP A 491 -12.93 28.33 0.06
CA ASP A 491 -12.27 27.85 1.28
C ASP A 491 -11.22 28.84 1.80
N SER A 492 -10.38 29.41 0.92
CA SER A 492 -9.38 30.42 1.30
C SER A 492 -10.04 31.70 1.86
N ASP A 493 -11.17 32.11 1.32
CA ASP A 493 -12.02 33.17 1.86
C ASP A 493 -12.55 32.84 3.27
N GLN A 494 -12.94 31.58 3.50
CA GLN A 494 -13.39 31.13 4.82
C GLN A 494 -12.24 31.12 5.83
N SER A 495 -11.05 30.72 5.41
CA SER A 495 -9.82 30.78 6.20
C SER A 495 -9.53 32.21 6.68
N ILE A 496 -9.53 33.19 5.78
CA ILE A 496 -9.30 34.61 6.10
C ILE A 496 -10.43 35.20 6.97
N ARG A 497 -11.69 34.76 6.79
CA ARG A 497 -12.80 35.17 7.68
C ARG A 497 -12.63 34.64 9.12
N LEU A 498 -12.13 33.41 9.27
CA LEU A 498 -11.95 32.78 10.59
C LEU A 498 -10.72 33.34 11.34
N ASP A 499 -9.62 33.60 10.64
CA ASP A 499 -8.46 34.31 11.20
C ASP A 499 -7.86 35.32 10.20
N PRO A 500 -8.26 36.60 10.27
CA PRO A 500 -7.71 37.68 9.44
C PRO A 500 -6.38 38.25 9.97
N LYS A 501 -5.80 37.67 11.04
CA LYS A 501 -4.49 38.05 11.61
C LYS A 501 -3.40 37.04 11.32
N ASN A 502 -3.74 35.85 10.84
CA ASN A 502 -2.78 34.88 10.36
C ASN A 502 -2.35 35.19 8.91
N VAL A 503 -1.10 35.63 8.76
CA VAL A 503 -0.46 35.95 7.48
C VAL A 503 -0.56 34.80 6.46
N TYR A 504 -0.48 33.54 6.90
CA TYR A 504 -0.52 32.36 6.01
C TYR A 504 -1.87 32.18 5.31
N ASN A 505 -2.96 32.71 5.85
CA ASN A 505 -4.28 32.62 5.20
C ASN A 505 -4.32 33.48 3.92
N PHE A 506 -3.68 34.65 3.94
CA PHE A 506 -3.49 35.48 2.74
C PHE A 506 -2.47 34.87 1.77
N LEU A 507 -1.37 34.29 2.27
CA LEU A 507 -0.40 33.58 1.42
C LEU A 507 -1.05 32.42 0.65
N ASN A 508 -1.87 31.62 1.33
CA ASN A 508 -2.54 30.48 0.72
C ASN A 508 -3.59 30.91 -0.31
N ARG A 509 -4.34 32.01 -0.08
CA ARG A 509 -5.24 32.55 -1.12
C ARG A 509 -4.45 33.13 -2.31
N ALA A 510 -3.30 33.76 -2.07
CA ALA A 510 -2.43 34.23 -3.13
C ALA A 510 -1.83 33.08 -3.97
N ASP A 511 -1.50 31.94 -3.37
CA ASP A 511 -1.07 30.74 -4.11
C ASP A 511 -2.21 30.21 -4.99
N VAL A 512 -3.44 30.11 -4.46
CA VAL A 512 -4.64 29.74 -5.24
C VAL A 512 -4.89 30.71 -6.41
N TYR A 513 -4.80 32.02 -6.18
CA TYR A 513 -4.93 33.02 -7.25
C TYR A 513 -3.82 32.89 -8.31
N ARG A 514 -2.56 32.66 -7.89
CA ARG A 514 -1.44 32.41 -8.80
C ARG A 514 -1.68 31.16 -9.66
N MET A 515 -2.14 30.06 -9.06
CA MET A 515 -2.46 28.82 -9.77
C MET A 515 -3.61 28.99 -10.76
N ALA A 516 -4.61 29.81 -10.41
CA ALA A 516 -5.71 30.21 -11.30
C ALA A 516 -5.29 31.21 -12.39
N GLY A 517 -4.07 31.78 -12.31
CA GLY A 517 -3.50 32.74 -13.26
C GLY A 517 -3.72 34.22 -12.91
N ASP A 518 -4.54 34.56 -11.90
CA ASP A 518 -4.77 35.94 -11.44
C ASP A 518 -3.62 36.42 -10.55
N ARG A 519 -2.49 36.73 -11.21
CA ARG A 519 -1.28 37.24 -10.55
C ARG A 519 -1.49 38.59 -9.86
N GLU A 520 -2.44 39.40 -10.33
CA GLU A 520 -2.74 40.66 -9.66
C GLU A 520 -3.49 40.46 -8.35
N ALA A 521 -4.46 39.53 -8.30
CA ALA A 521 -5.14 39.19 -7.04
C ALA A 521 -4.17 38.56 -6.04
N ALA A 522 -3.27 37.70 -6.52
CA ALA A 522 -2.19 37.17 -5.70
C ALA A 522 -1.32 38.29 -5.09
N LEU A 523 -0.86 39.27 -5.90
CA LEU A 523 -0.10 40.41 -5.38
C LEU A 523 -0.90 41.27 -4.40
N ARG A 524 -2.21 41.50 -4.64
CA ARG A 524 -3.10 42.23 -3.72
C ARG A 524 -3.21 41.55 -2.35
N ASP A 525 -3.26 40.21 -2.31
CA ASP A 525 -3.27 39.45 -1.06
C ASP A 525 -1.90 39.40 -0.38
N LEU A 526 -0.81 39.29 -1.12
CA LEU A 526 0.55 39.38 -0.58
C LEU A 526 0.83 40.78 0.02
N ASP A 527 0.24 41.83 -0.53
CA ASP A 527 0.24 43.17 0.05
C ASP A 527 -0.70 43.33 1.25
N GLN A 528 -1.61 42.39 1.52
CA GLN A 528 -2.26 42.25 2.83
C GLN A 528 -1.37 41.47 3.80
N ALA A 529 -0.75 40.38 3.34
CA ALA A 529 0.17 39.58 4.14
C ALA A 529 1.31 40.44 4.73
N LYS A 530 1.90 41.34 3.94
CA LYS A 530 2.91 42.34 4.39
C LYS A 530 2.38 43.39 5.39
N LYS A 531 1.07 43.67 5.41
CA LYS A 531 0.43 44.59 6.37
C LYS A 531 0.09 43.91 7.69
N VAL A 532 -0.21 42.61 7.64
CA VAL A 532 -0.42 41.74 8.80
C VAL A 532 0.92 41.44 9.50
N ASP A 533 1.93 41.02 8.73
CA ASP A 533 3.30 40.81 9.21
C ASP A 533 4.32 41.17 8.11
N GLY A 534 4.87 42.39 8.19
CA GLY A 534 5.92 42.86 7.27
C GLY A 534 7.27 42.14 7.43
N SER A 535 7.45 41.31 8.48
CA SER A 535 8.64 40.47 8.66
C SER A 535 8.48 39.07 8.05
N ASN A 536 7.30 38.71 7.57
CA ASN A 536 7.03 37.41 6.97
C ASN A 536 7.79 37.25 5.64
N LEU A 537 8.77 36.35 5.63
CA LEU A 537 9.64 36.07 4.48
C LEU A 537 8.89 35.65 3.21
N TYR A 538 7.86 34.80 3.35
CA TYR A 538 7.11 34.25 2.22
C TYR A 538 6.30 35.32 1.49
N SER A 539 5.77 36.31 2.22
CA SER A 539 5.05 37.45 1.65
C SER A 539 5.90 38.24 0.65
N TRP A 540 7.19 38.42 0.96
CA TRP A 540 8.17 39.05 0.07
C TRP A 540 8.64 38.09 -1.04
N LEU A 541 8.94 36.84 -0.71
CA LEU A 541 9.44 35.85 -1.69
C LEU A 541 8.42 35.56 -2.80
N MET A 542 7.15 35.31 -2.44
CA MET A 542 6.09 35.06 -3.41
C MET A 542 5.79 36.29 -4.26
N SER A 543 5.89 37.49 -3.68
CA SER A 543 5.73 38.74 -4.45
C SER A 543 6.86 38.89 -5.48
N ALA A 544 8.10 38.59 -5.09
CA ALA A 544 9.24 38.64 -5.98
C ALA A 544 9.11 37.65 -7.15
N GLN A 545 8.69 36.41 -6.86
CA GLN A 545 8.40 35.39 -7.85
C GLN A 545 7.29 35.81 -8.82
N ILE A 546 6.17 36.35 -8.31
CA ILE A 546 5.03 36.72 -9.17
C ILE A 546 5.36 37.94 -10.04
N CYS A 547 6.11 38.92 -9.52
CA CYS A 547 6.64 40.02 -10.35
C CYS A 547 7.58 39.49 -11.44
N ASP A 548 8.43 38.52 -11.14
CA ASP A 548 9.33 37.88 -12.12
C ASP A 548 8.55 37.10 -13.20
N GLU A 549 7.52 36.33 -12.80
CA GLU A 549 6.57 35.66 -13.70
C GLU A 549 5.80 36.66 -14.61
N MET A 550 5.66 37.92 -14.19
CA MET A 550 5.05 39.01 -14.96
C MET A 550 6.08 39.85 -15.75
N ALA A 551 7.37 39.49 -15.72
CA ALA A 551 8.49 40.27 -16.25
C ALA A 551 8.66 41.69 -15.64
N ASP A 552 8.06 41.95 -14.48
CA ASP A 552 8.29 43.15 -13.67
C ASP A 552 9.58 42.98 -12.84
N HIS A 553 10.72 43.02 -13.54
CA HIS A 553 12.04 42.89 -12.94
C HIS A 553 12.34 43.96 -11.87
N ALA A 554 11.68 45.13 -11.92
CA ALA A 554 11.89 46.21 -10.98
C ALA A 554 11.24 45.91 -9.61
N ASN A 555 9.98 45.46 -9.61
CA ASN A 555 9.34 45.02 -8.36
C ASN A 555 9.86 43.65 -7.91
N ALA A 556 10.26 42.75 -8.81
CA ALA A 556 10.91 41.49 -8.46
C ALA A 556 12.21 41.74 -7.66
N LEU A 557 13.14 42.54 -8.19
CA LEU A 557 14.38 42.93 -7.51
C LEU A 557 14.11 43.61 -6.15
N THR A 558 13.07 44.43 -6.07
CA THR A 558 12.69 45.14 -4.83
C THR A 558 12.20 44.18 -3.75
N ASN A 559 11.31 43.24 -4.09
CA ASN A 559 10.83 42.23 -3.15
C ASN A 559 11.94 41.21 -2.77
N TYR A 560 12.83 40.83 -3.71
CA TYR A 560 14.00 40.00 -3.40
C TYR A 560 15.01 40.69 -2.46
N ARG A 561 15.16 42.03 -2.55
CA ARG A 561 15.98 42.81 -1.60
C ARG A 561 15.43 42.75 -0.19
N GLU A 562 14.13 42.89 0.00
CA GLU A 562 13.51 42.79 1.33
C GLU A 562 13.56 41.36 1.89
N PHE A 563 13.30 40.34 1.08
CA PHE A 563 13.51 38.94 1.46
C PHE A 563 14.96 38.68 1.92
N TYR A 564 15.95 39.15 1.15
CA TYR A 564 17.37 39.06 1.52
C TYR A 564 17.68 39.84 2.81
N ARG A 565 17.15 41.05 2.98
CA ARG A 565 17.36 41.89 4.18
C ARG A 565 16.84 41.20 5.44
N LEU A 566 15.70 40.51 5.35
CA LEU A 566 15.09 39.76 6.44
C LEU A 566 15.84 38.46 6.77
N GLN A 567 16.32 37.71 5.75
CA GLN A 567 17.09 36.49 5.98
C GLN A 567 18.24 36.31 4.96
N PRO A 568 19.41 36.97 5.16
CA PRO A 568 20.52 36.93 4.19
C PRO A 568 21.02 35.50 3.89
N LYS A 569 20.97 34.60 4.88
CA LYS A 569 21.38 33.18 4.73
C LYS A 569 20.50 32.38 3.74
N ALA A 570 19.32 32.87 3.40
CA ALA A 570 18.39 32.24 2.46
C ALA A 570 18.61 32.64 0.98
N PHE A 571 19.71 33.33 0.66
CA PHE A 571 20.06 33.80 -0.69
C PHE A 571 19.92 32.74 -1.81
N ARG A 572 20.00 31.45 -1.49
CA ARG A 572 19.83 30.33 -2.44
C ARG A 572 18.42 30.23 -3.04
N GLN A 573 17.43 30.91 -2.46
CA GLN A 573 16.07 31.04 -2.99
C GLN A 573 15.90 32.24 -3.96
N ILE A 574 16.94 33.05 -4.14
CA ILE A 574 16.95 34.22 -5.03
C ILE A 574 17.57 33.80 -6.37
N PRO A 575 16.93 34.06 -7.53
CA PRO A 575 17.53 33.81 -8.84
C PRO A 575 18.85 34.58 -9.00
N GLU A 576 19.79 33.99 -9.72
CA GLU A 576 21.17 34.49 -9.80
C GLU A 576 21.25 35.89 -10.44
N GLU A 577 20.31 36.20 -11.34
CA GLU A 577 20.21 37.51 -11.99
C GLU A 577 19.77 38.63 -11.06
N TYR A 578 19.01 38.34 -9.99
CA TYR A 578 18.69 39.32 -8.95
C TYR A 578 19.76 39.31 -7.85
N LEU A 579 20.26 38.13 -7.47
CA LEU A 579 21.25 38.00 -6.39
C LEU A 579 22.56 38.76 -6.71
N LYS A 580 22.97 38.84 -7.98
CA LYS A 580 24.13 39.64 -8.41
C LYS A 580 24.00 41.13 -8.01
N ASP A 581 22.77 41.67 -8.03
CA ASP A 581 22.43 43.08 -7.78
C ASP A 581 21.98 43.30 -6.31
N ILE A 582 22.22 42.31 -5.44
CA ILE A 582 21.87 42.29 -4.01
C ILE A 582 23.09 41.95 -3.16
N SER A 583 23.82 40.87 -3.49
CA SER A 583 25.07 40.46 -2.85
C SER A 583 25.96 39.69 -3.83
N GLU A 584 26.94 40.38 -4.42
CA GLU A 584 27.89 39.75 -5.34
C GLU A 584 28.65 38.58 -4.66
N LYS A 585 29.00 38.75 -3.38
CA LYS A 585 29.67 37.72 -2.56
C LYS A 585 28.85 36.42 -2.49
N ASP A 586 27.55 36.52 -2.26
CA ASP A 586 26.69 35.35 -2.13
C ASP A 586 26.28 34.79 -3.51
N CYS A 587 26.25 35.63 -4.55
CA CYS A 587 26.19 35.19 -5.95
C CYS A 587 27.44 34.37 -6.36
N GLN A 588 28.65 34.84 -6.03
CA GLN A 588 29.90 34.09 -6.21
C GLN A 588 29.88 32.77 -5.41
N THR A 589 29.35 32.79 -4.18
CA THR A 589 29.18 31.57 -3.35
C THR A 589 28.23 30.57 -4.02
N LEU A 590 27.05 31.01 -4.48
CA LEU A 590 26.08 30.18 -5.19
C LEU A 590 26.66 29.58 -6.48
N ARG A 591 27.42 30.38 -7.25
CA ARG A 591 28.13 29.93 -8.46
C ARG A 591 29.13 28.82 -8.16
N LYS A 592 29.90 28.95 -7.07
CA LYS A 592 30.84 27.91 -6.63
C LYS A 592 30.11 26.63 -6.21
N GLU A 593 29.04 26.74 -5.43
CA GLU A 593 28.23 25.60 -5.00
C GLU A 593 27.62 24.85 -6.20
N LYS A 594 27.04 25.58 -7.17
CA LYS A 594 26.55 25.01 -8.44
C LYS A 594 27.68 24.31 -9.22
N ALA A 595 28.86 24.92 -9.31
CA ALA A 595 29.99 24.36 -10.04
C ALA A 595 30.56 23.09 -9.38
N ASP A 596 30.67 23.05 -8.05
CA ASP A 596 31.17 21.88 -7.31
C ASP A 596 30.12 20.75 -7.27
N ALA A 597 28.83 21.08 -7.18
CA ALA A 597 27.74 20.12 -7.38
C ALA A 597 27.75 19.53 -8.80
N ARG A 598 27.95 20.35 -9.84
CA ARG A 598 28.11 19.88 -11.23
C ARG A 598 29.30 18.94 -11.39
N LYS A 599 30.48 19.27 -10.84
CA LYS A 599 31.65 18.37 -10.86
C LYS A 599 31.36 17.03 -10.17
N LYS A 600 30.64 17.05 -9.05
CA LYS A 600 30.22 15.83 -8.33
C LYS A 600 29.29 14.97 -9.19
N LEU A 601 28.32 15.58 -9.86
CA LEU A 601 27.41 14.90 -10.79
C LEU A 601 28.13 14.35 -12.03
N GLU A 602 29.02 15.13 -12.67
CA GLU A 602 29.83 14.68 -13.80
C GLU A 602 30.78 13.53 -13.43
N LYS A 603 31.29 13.50 -12.19
CA LYS A 603 32.04 12.35 -11.66
C LYS A 603 31.11 11.16 -11.45
N GLN A 604 29.95 11.35 -10.82
CA GLN A 604 28.99 10.28 -10.57
C GLN A 604 28.55 9.60 -11.88
N ILE A 605 28.11 10.37 -12.89
CA ILE A 605 27.74 9.87 -14.22
C ILE A 605 28.90 9.09 -14.88
N ARG A 606 30.14 9.56 -14.71
CA ARG A 606 31.34 8.89 -15.25
C ARG A 606 31.61 7.55 -14.56
N ASP A 607 31.43 7.48 -13.25
CA ASP A 607 31.69 6.26 -12.47
C ASP A 607 30.51 5.27 -12.57
N GLU A 608 29.26 5.74 -12.67
CA GLU A 608 28.07 4.96 -13.05
C GLU A 608 28.22 4.36 -14.46
N LYS A 609 28.65 5.16 -15.45
CA LYS A 609 28.92 4.66 -16.81
C LYS A 609 29.99 3.58 -16.82
N LYS A 610 31.12 3.77 -16.12
CA LYS A 610 32.15 2.72 -15.98
C LYS A 610 31.59 1.44 -15.33
N ALA A 611 30.71 1.56 -14.35
CA ALA A 611 30.09 0.40 -13.71
C ALA A 611 29.14 -0.35 -14.66
N ALA A 612 28.38 0.39 -15.49
CA ALA A 612 27.54 -0.18 -16.54
C ALA A 612 28.38 -0.86 -17.65
N ASP A 613 29.41 -0.19 -18.15
CA ASP A 613 30.35 -0.71 -19.15
C ASP A 613 31.04 -1.99 -18.62
N LYS A 614 31.44 -2.00 -17.35
CA LYS A 614 32.01 -3.18 -16.68
C LYS A 614 31.00 -4.34 -16.59
N LYS A 615 29.79 -4.10 -16.07
CA LYS A 615 28.72 -5.12 -16.01
C LYS A 615 28.40 -5.70 -17.41
N ALA A 616 28.39 -4.86 -18.44
CA ALA A 616 28.17 -5.29 -19.82
C ALA A 616 29.33 -6.14 -20.37
N ALA A 617 30.57 -5.81 -20.03
CA ALA A 617 31.75 -6.59 -20.40
C ALA A 617 31.81 -7.95 -19.66
N GLU A 618 31.43 -7.98 -18.38
CA GLU A 618 31.32 -9.22 -17.59
C GLU A 618 30.20 -10.12 -18.13
N LYS A 619 29.03 -9.56 -18.45
CA LYS A 619 27.92 -10.32 -19.06
C LYS A 619 28.27 -10.90 -20.44
N LYS A 620 29.08 -10.17 -21.24
CA LYS A 620 29.66 -10.67 -22.51
C LYS A 620 30.78 -11.72 -22.35
N LYS A 621 31.37 -11.86 -21.16
CA LYS A 621 32.31 -12.94 -20.82
C LYS A 621 31.62 -14.18 -20.29
N ALA A 622 30.50 -14.03 -19.59
CA ALA A 622 29.67 -15.15 -19.13
C ALA A 622 28.83 -15.80 -20.26
N SER A 623 28.73 -15.15 -21.42
CA SER A 623 28.05 -15.66 -22.62
C SER A 623 29.05 -16.15 -23.70
N ARG A 624 30.18 -16.73 -23.29
CA ARG A 624 31.27 -17.23 -24.13
C ARG A 624 31.95 -18.42 -23.45
#